data_AF-A0A3D5HSK0-F1
#
_entry.id   AF-A0A3D5HSK0-F1
#
_cell.length_a   1.000
_cell.length_b   1.000
_cell.length_c   1.000
_cell.angle_alpha   90.00
_cell.angle_beta   90.00
_cell.angle_gamma   90.00
#
_symmetry.space_group_name_H-M   'P 1'
#
loop_
_entity.id
_entity.type
_entity.pdbx_description
1 polymer ?
#
loop_
_entity_poly.entity_id
_entity_poly.type
_entity_poly.pdbx_seq_one_letter_code
_entity_poly.pdbx_strand_id
1 'polypeptide(L)'
;MRLLFIIFLSIPFSLFAQFETPYQSTYTITSESEPLWITEMYKTDSDPGKVVDLYDEYYKTNTFIKNSHTQYYKRWLRSISREVQSSPSLDRKYKETQNQISTRTESWTTIGPIDWDHDAAARSYAPGAAHVYTIEQSEANNDVVYAGTANAGIWKT
;
A
#
# COMPACT_ATOMS: atom_id res chain seq x y z
N MET A 1 -14.17 41.49 -31.96
CA MET A 1 -14.31 40.34 -31.02
C MET A 1 -13.47 39.11 -31.40
N ARG A 2 -13.11 38.88 -32.68
CA ARG A 2 -12.25 37.74 -33.08
C ARG A 2 -10.79 37.81 -32.62
N LEU A 3 -10.20 39.01 -32.48
CA LEU A 3 -8.80 39.17 -32.05
C LEU A 3 -8.58 38.90 -30.55
N LEU A 4 -9.59 39.20 -29.71
CA LEU A 4 -9.54 38.97 -28.26
C LEU A 4 -9.50 37.48 -27.89
N PHE A 5 -10.05 36.62 -28.75
CA PHE A 5 -10.08 35.18 -28.54
C PHE A 5 -8.70 34.51 -28.77
N ILE A 6 -7.85 35.11 -29.61
CA ILE A 6 -6.53 34.56 -29.94
C ILE A 6 -5.51 34.87 -28.83
N ILE A 7 -5.63 36.02 -28.17
CA ILE A 7 -4.75 36.43 -27.07
C ILE A 7 -4.94 35.54 -25.81
N PHE A 8 -6.15 35.00 -25.62
CA PHE A 8 -6.42 34.11 -24.47
C PHE A 8 -5.78 32.72 -24.61
N LEU A 9 -5.44 32.30 -25.84
CA LEU A 9 -4.86 30.98 -26.12
C LEU A 9 -3.32 30.97 -26.01
N SER A 10 -2.68 32.13 -25.94
CA SER A 10 -1.22 32.28 -25.92
C SER A 10 -0.63 32.54 -24.54
N ILE A 11 -1.39 32.34 -23.46
CA ILE A 11 -0.84 32.35 -22.10
C ILE A 11 -0.34 30.94 -21.81
N PRO A 12 0.99 30.66 -21.85
CA PRO A 12 1.51 29.44 -21.25
C PRO A 12 1.23 29.55 -19.75
N PHE A 13 0.18 28.89 -19.28
CA PHE A 13 0.07 28.56 -17.87
C PHE A 13 1.30 27.72 -17.55
N SER A 14 2.26 28.30 -16.83
CA SER A 14 3.36 27.54 -16.24
C SER A 14 2.75 26.54 -15.27
N LEU A 15 2.53 25.32 -15.76
CA LEU A 15 2.02 24.18 -14.99
C LEU A 15 3.11 23.71 -14.04
N PHE A 16 3.35 24.44 -12.95
CA PHE A 16 4.21 24.00 -11.85
C PHE A 16 3.57 22.89 -10.99
N ALA A 17 2.41 22.37 -11.38
CA ALA A 17 1.68 21.34 -10.65
C ALA A 17 2.36 19.95 -10.63
N GLN A 18 3.45 19.77 -11.38
CA GLN A 18 4.16 18.48 -11.49
C GLN A 18 5.50 18.44 -10.73
N PHE A 19 5.93 19.54 -10.11
CA PHE A 19 7.14 19.50 -9.30
C PHE A 19 6.81 18.92 -7.93
N GLU A 20 7.14 17.65 -7.72
CA GLU A 20 7.35 17.12 -6.38
C GLU A 20 8.54 17.87 -5.78
N THR A 21 8.28 18.78 -4.83
CA THR A 21 9.37 19.34 -4.03
C THR A 21 9.87 18.23 -3.11
N PRO A 22 11.14 17.81 -3.21
CA PRO A 22 11.69 16.88 -2.25
C PRO A 22 11.65 17.58 -0.89
N TYR A 23 10.80 17.11 0.02
CA TYR A 23 10.63 17.71 1.36
C TYR A 23 11.99 17.87 2.08
N GLN A 24 12.95 17.00 1.77
CA GLN A 24 14.31 17.02 2.28
C GLN A 24 15.11 18.28 1.89
N SER A 25 14.84 18.91 0.74
CA SER A 25 15.65 20.05 0.27
C SER A 25 15.32 21.39 0.93
N THR A 26 14.21 21.47 1.68
CA THR A 26 13.73 22.72 2.30
C THR A 26 13.64 22.64 3.82
N TYR A 27 13.83 21.47 4.43
CA TYR A 27 13.84 21.35 5.88
C TYR A 27 15.12 21.92 6.46
N THR A 28 14.99 23.06 7.13
CA THR A 28 15.99 23.58 8.06
C THR A 28 15.46 23.32 9.46
N ILE A 29 16.28 22.75 10.34
CA ILE A 29 15.95 22.56 11.76
C ILE A 29 15.64 23.94 12.31
N THR A 30 14.36 24.26 12.42
CA THR A 30 13.87 25.61 12.70
C THR A 30 13.55 25.79 14.18
N SER A 31 13.55 24.71 14.97
CA SER A 31 13.34 24.79 16.41
C SER A 31 14.05 23.66 17.16
N GLU A 32 14.59 23.99 18.35
CA GLU A 32 15.16 23.04 19.32
C GLU A 32 14.10 22.10 19.94
N SER A 33 12.83 22.22 19.56
CA SER A 33 11.70 21.52 20.18
C SER A 33 11.11 20.38 19.34
N GLU A 34 11.67 20.07 18.17
CA GLU A 34 11.16 18.97 17.35
C GLU A 34 11.52 17.60 17.92
N PRO A 35 10.61 16.60 17.82
CA PRO A 35 10.91 15.23 18.21
C PRO A 35 12.13 14.65 17.48
N LEU A 36 12.93 13.86 18.21
CA LEU A 36 14.18 13.29 17.72
C LEU A 36 14.01 12.49 16.42
N TRP A 37 12.91 11.76 16.25
CA TRP A 37 12.64 11.00 15.02
C TRP A 37 12.53 11.90 13.79
N ILE A 38 12.05 13.14 13.94
CA ILE A 38 11.95 14.12 12.86
C ILE A 38 13.35 14.59 12.47
N THR A 39 14.16 14.98 13.46
CA THR A 39 15.53 15.42 13.24
C THR A 39 16.39 14.32 12.62
N GLU A 40 16.23 13.07 13.06
CA GLU A 40 16.96 11.93 12.51
C GLU A 40 16.55 11.66 11.05
N MET A 41 15.25 11.66 10.75
CA MET A 41 14.70 11.38 9.42
C MET A 41 15.21 12.34 8.32
N TYR A 42 15.43 13.62 8.64
CA TYR A 42 15.91 14.60 7.65
C TYR A 42 17.42 14.62 7.45
N LYS A 43 18.19 13.78 8.16
CA LYS A 43 19.63 13.66 7.92
C LYS A 43 19.90 13.13 6.51
N THR A 44 21.00 13.60 5.91
CA THR A 44 21.43 13.18 4.57
C THR A 44 21.78 11.69 4.51
N ASP A 45 22.25 11.11 5.62
CA ASP A 45 22.58 9.69 5.79
C ASP A 45 21.76 9.13 6.98
N SER A 46 20.44 9.18 6.85
CA SER A 46 19.52 8.72 7.89
C SER A 46 19.43 7.20 7.90
N ASP A 47 19.60 6.58 9.07
CA ASP A 47 19.33 5.15 9.28
C ASP A 47 17.81 4.90 9.44
N PRO A 48 17.16 4.16 8.52
CA PRO A 48 15.74 3.86 8.59
C PRO A 48 15.31 3.14 9.88
N GLY A 49 16.13 2.20 10.37
CA GLY A 49 15.80 1.43 11.57
C GLY A 49 15.72 2.34 12.79
N LYS A 50 16.73 3.19 12.96
CA LYS A 50 16.79 4.16 14.04
C LYS A 50 15.63 5.16 14.01
N VAL A 51 15.21 5.62 12.83
CA VAL A 51 14.06 6.54 12.72
C VAL A 51 12.76 5.85 13.14
N VAL A 52 12.57 4.59 12.74
CA VAL A 52 11.39 3.79 13.13
C VAL A 52 11.36 3.60 14.66
N ASP A 53 12.49 3.23 15.26
CA ASP A 53 12.59 3.04 16.71
C ASP A 53 12.25 4.33 17.48
N LEU A 54 12.81 5.47 17.05
CA LEU A 54 12.52 6.78 17.66
C LEU A 54 11.07 7.22 17.46
N TYR A 55 10.47 6.91 16.30
CA TYR A 55 9.06 7.19 16.00
C TYR A 55 8.14 6.38 16.93
N ASP A 56 8.40 5.08 17.05
CA ASP A 56 7.62 4.18 17.90
C ASP A 56 7.78 4.53 19.38
N GLU A 57 8.99 4.87 19.83
CA GLU A 57 9.23 5.33 21.20
C GLU A 57 8.46 6.62 21.51
N TYR A 58 8.48 7.59 20.58
CA TYR A 58 7.76 8.85 20.76
C TYR A 58 6.25 8.65 20.88
N TYR A 59 5.63 7.81 20.04
CA TYR A 59 4.19 7.60 20.04
C TYR A 59 3.68 6.59 21.09
N LYS A 60 4.55 6.05 21.95
CA LYS A 60 4.12 5.33 23.18
C LYS A 60 3.47 6.27 24.20
N THR A 61 3.94 7.50 24.28
CA THR A 61 3.51 8.48 25.29
C THR A 61 2.83 9.71 24.70
N ASN A 62 3.00 9.94 23.39
CA ASN A 62 2.41 11.08 22.68
C ASN A 62 1.24 10.63 21.79
N THR A 63 0.19 11.45 21.72
CA THR A 63 -0.94 11.19 20.83
C THR A 63 -0.55 11.40 19.37
N PHE A 64 -0.97 10.49 18.49
CA PHE A 64 -0.76 10.63 17.06
C PHE A 64 -1.56 11.79 16.47
N ILE A 65 -0.87 12.80 15.94
CA ILE A 65 -1.46 13.93 15.21
C ILE A 65 -0.84 13.98 13.82
N LYS A 66 -1.68 13.88 12.80
CA LYS A 66 -1.24 13.93 11.39
C LYS A 66 -0.74 15.33 11.05
N ASN A 67 0.53 15.43 10.67
CA ASN A 67 1.19 16.65 10.22
C ASN A 67 2.07 16.38 8.99
N SER A 68 2.75 17.41 8.49
CA SER A 68 3.64 17.30 7.32
C SER A 68 4.76 16.27 7.49
N HIS A 69 5.37 16.19 8.68
CA HIS A 69 6.45 15.23 8.99
C HIS A 69 5.95 13.78 9.02
N THR A 70 4.80 13.50 9.66
CA THR A 70 4.22 12.14 9.70
C THR A 70 3.82 11.65 8.30
N GLN A 71 3.37 12.55 7.44
CA GLN A 71 3.07 12.22 6.05
C GLN A 71 4.35 11.96 5.24
N TYR A 72 5.39 12.76 5.48
CA TYR A 72 6.69 12.55 4.85
C TYR A 72 7.32 11.23 5.32
N TYR A 73 7.33 10.94 6.63
CA TYR A 73 7.77 9.66 7.21
C TYR A 73 7.15 8.47 6.50
N LYS A 74 5.82 8.46 6.33
CA LYS A 74 5.12 7.40 5.59
C LYS A 74 5.58 7.28 4.13
N ARG A 75 5.77 8.40 3.43
CA ARG A 75 6.24 8.41 2.04
C ARG A 75 7.70 7.93 1.93
N TRP A 76 8.55 8.37 2.86
CA TRP A 76 9.96 8.03 2.96
C TRP A 76 10.17 6.54 3.26
N LEU A 77 9.44 5.97 4.22
CA LEU A 77 9.46 4.52 4.46
C LEU A 77 9.03 3.73 3.22
N ARG A 78 8.02 4.22 2.49
CA ARG A 78 7.57 3.57 1.24
C ARG A 78 8.60 3.67 0.12
N SER A 79 9.38 4.74 0.03
CA SER A 79 10.46 4.82 -0.98
C SER A 79 11.58 3.84 -0.65
N ILE A 80 11.97 3.74 0.63
CA ILE A 80 12.97 2.78 1.09
C ILE A 80 12.52 1.34 0.83
N SER A 81 11.26 0.99 1.13
CA SER A 81 10.75 -0.37 0.91
C SER A 81 10.70 -0.77 -0.57
N ARG A 82 10.70 0.21 -1.48
CA ARG A 82 10.72 0.00 -2.94
C ARG A 82 12.13 -0.04 -3.49
N GLU A 83 13.10 0.45 -2.74
CA GLU A 83 14.51 0.32 -3.06
C GLU A 83 14.92 -1.13 -2.81
N VAL A 84 14.69 -1.98 -3.82
CA VAL A 84 15.16 -3.35 -3.82
C VAL A 84 16.67 -3.30 -3.93
N GLN A 85 17.36 -3.25 -2.79
CA GLN A 85 18.78 -3.55 -2.76
C GLN A 85 18.93 -5.04 -3.02
N SER A 86 19.20 -5.39 -4.28
CA SER A 86 19.59 -6.73 -4.68
C SER A 86 20.94 -7.07 -4.05
N SER A 87 20.89 -7.59 -2.83
CA SER A 87 22.05 -8.18 -2.17
C SER A 87 21.97 -9.68 -2.35
N PRO A 88 22.89 -10.31 -3.10
CA PRO A 88 22.88 -11.76 -3.32
C PRO A 88 22.91 -12.59 -2.02
N SER A 89 23.43 -12.03 -0.91
CA SER A 89 23.45 -12.69 0.39
C SER A 89 22.13 -12.59 1.15
N LEU A 90 21.46 -11.43 1.10
CA LEU A 90 20.14 -11.24 1.69
C LEU A 90 19.07 -12.02 0.92
N ASP A 91 19.15 -12.02 -0.42
CA ASP A 91 18.23 -12.78 -1.28
C ASP A 91 18.37 -14.29 -1.07
N ARG A 92 19.60 -14.78 -0.83
CA ARG A 92 19.86 -16.18 -0.45
C ARG A 92 19.24 -16.51 0.92
N LYS A 93 19.47 -15.68 1.94
CA LYS A 93 18.91 -15.88 3.27
C LYS A 93 17.38 -15.79 3.29
N TYR A 94 16.80 -14.90 2.49
CA TYR A 94 15.36 -14.78 2.30
C TYR A 94 14.79 -16.05 1.62
N LYS A 95 15.43 -16.54 0.55
CA LYS A 95 15.05 -17.80 -0.11
C LYS A 95 15.20 -19.02 0.81
N GLU A 96 16.26 -19.08 1.60
CA GLU A 96 16.46 -20.12 2.62
C GLU A 96 15.36 -20.07 3.70
N THR A 97 14.99 -18.88 4.17
CA THR A 97 13.91 -18.68 5.14
C THR A 97 12.55 -19.02 4.53
N GLN A 98 12.28 -18.63 3.27
CA GLN A 98 11.06 -19.02 2.54
C GLN A 98 10.96 -20.53 2.36
N ASN A 99 12.07 -21.21 2.04
CA ASN A 99 12.12 -22.67 1.96
C ASN A 99 11.92 -23.35 3.32
N GLN A 100 12.27 -22.69 4.43
CA GLN A 100 11.92 -23.15 5.77
C GLN A 100 10.46 -22.86 6.11
N ILE A 101 9.89 -21.72 5.69
CA ILE A 101 8.47 -21.38 5.85
C ILE A 101 7.58 -22.30 5.03
N SER A 102 8.02 -22.80 3.86
CA SER A 102 7.25 -23.76 3.06
C SER A 102 7.03 -25.11 3.76
N THR A 103 7.75 -25.37 4.86
CA THR A 103 7.49 -26.52 5.75
C THR A 103 6.43 -26.24 6.82
N ARG A 104 6.04 -24.97 7.03
CA ARG A 104 4.83 -24.63 7.80
C ARG A 104 3.65 -24.72 6.85
N THR A 105 2.98 -25.86 6.85
CA THR A 105 1.61 -26.01 6.38
C THR A 105 0.69 -25.19 7.30
N GLU A 106 0.68 -23.87 7.14
CA GLU A 106 -0.37 -23.06 7.77
C GLU A 106 -1.70 -23.43 7.12
N SER A 107 -2.50 -24.19 7.87
CA SER A 107 -3.85 -24.59 7.49
C SER A 107 -4.79 -23.40 7.61
N TRP A 108 -4.63 -22.44 6.70
CA TRP A 108 -5.58 -21.36 6.54
C TRP A 108 -6.93 -21.98 6.14
N THR A 109 -7.92 -21.80 7.02
CA THR A 109 -9.30 -22.21 6.78
C THR A 109 -10.16 -20.97 6.62
N THR A 110 -11.18 -21.05 5.78
CA THR A 110 -12.15 -19.97 5.64
C THR A 110 -13.04 -19.93 6.88
N ILE A 111 -13.21 -18.76 7.47
CA ILE A 111 -14.09 -18.57 8.65
C ILE A 111 -15.56 -18.41 8.21
N GLY A 112 -15.82 -18.24 6.90
CA GLY A 112 -17.14 -18.07 6.31
C GLY A 112 -17.55 -16.59 6.13
N PRO A 113 -18.78 -16.31 5.66
CA PRO A 113 -19.84 -17.25 5.32
C PRO A 113 -19.56 -18.01 4.00
N ILE A 114 -19.68 -19.34 4.03
CA ILE A 114 -19.52 -20.21 2.85
C ILE A 114 -20.87 -20.38 2.12
N ASP A 115 -21.95 -20.16 2.85
CA ASP A 115 -23.31 -20.18 2.35
C ASP A 115 -23.93 -18.79 2.48
N TRP A 116 -25.01 -18.52 1.76
CA TRP A 116 -25.70 -17.24 1.83
C TRP A 116 -26.30 -17.04 3.25
N ASP A 117 -26.14 -15.83 3.80
CA ASP A 117 -26.64 -15.49 5.14
C ASP A 117 -28.02 -14.83 5.01
N HIS A 118 -29.07 -15.62 5.27
CA HIS A 118 -30.46 -15.20 5.17
C HIS A 118 -30.87 -14.16 6.22
N ASP A 119 -30.15 -14.09 7.33
CA ASP A 119 -30.44 -13.19 8.46
C ASP A 119 -29.48 -11.98 8.51
N ALA A 120 -28.61 -11.83 7.51
CA ALA A 120 -27.63 -10.75 7.45
C ALA A 120 -28.29 -9.36 7.57
N ALA A 121 -27.86 -8.61 8.58
CA ALA A 121 -28.49 -7.35 9.01
C ALA A 121 -28.48 -6.21 7.98
N ALA A 122 -27.76 -6.37 6.86
CA ALA A 122 -27.75 -5.43 5.73
C ALA A 122 -28.58 -5.99 4.57
N ARG A 123 -29.84 -5.56 4.48
CA ARG A 123 -30.84 -5.97 3.47
C ARG A 123 -30.52 -5.46 2.05
N SER A 124 -29.40 -5.90 1.46
CA SER A 124 -29.35 -5.99 0.00
C SER A 124 -30.23 -7.17 -0.45
N TYR A 125 -30.59 -7.27 -1.72
CA TYR A 125 -31.39 -8.40 -2.23
C TYR A 125 -30.60 -9.73 -2.24
N ALA A 126 -29.29 -9.70 -1.97
CA ALA A 126 -28.42 -10.87 -1.98
C ALA A 126 -27.22 -10.71 -1.00
N PRO A 127 -27.45 -10.56 0.31
CA PRO A 127 -26.37 -10.46 1.29
C PRO A 127 -25.63 -11.80 1.38
N GLY A 128 -24.29 -11.77 1.32
CA GLY A 128 -23.47 -12.98 1.31
C GLY A 128 -23.39 -13.70 -0.05
N ALA A 129 -24.09 -13.24 -1.09
CA ALA A 129 -23.94 -13.79 -2.44
C ALA A 129 -22.78 -13.13 -3.20
N ALA A 130 -21.91 -13.94 -3.80
CA ALA A 130 -20.91 -13.46 -4.74
C ALA A 130 -21.47 -13.38 -6.15
N HIS A 131 -21.04 -12.39 -6.93
CA HIS A 131 -21.33 -12.34 -8.36
C HIS A 131 -20.40 -13.29 -9.11
N VAL A 132 -20.98 -14.36 -9.67
CA VAL A 132 -20.30 -15.29 -10.58
C VAL A 132 -20.66 -14.87 -12.01
N TYR A 133 -19.66 -14.48 -12.79
CA TYR A 133 -19.87 -13.99 -14.16
C TYR A 133 -19.68 -15.07 -15.22
N THR A 134 -18.80 -16.03 -14.96
CA THR A 134 -18.49 -17.11 -15.89
C THR A 134 -18.51 -18.44 -15.17
N ILE A 135 -19.07 -19.45 -15.84
CA ILE A 135 -19.06 -20.84 -15.41
C ILE A 135 -18.75 -21.66 -16.66
N GLU A 136 -17.68 -22.44 -16.64
CA GLU A 136 -17.25 -23.25 -17.78
C GLU A 136 -16.87 -24.66 -17.32
N GLN A 137 -17.35 -25.68 -18.04
CA GLN A 137 -16.96 -27.07 -17.81
C GLN A 137 -15.64 -27.36 -18.54
N SER A 138 -14.74 -28.13 -17.93
CA SER A 138 -13.47 -28.48 -18.57
C SER A 138 -13.70 -29.42 -19.75
N GLU A 139 -13.16 -29.05 -20.93
CA GLU A 139 -13.20 -29.90 -22.13
C GLU A 139 -12.47 -31.24 -21.94
N ALA A 140 -11.46 -31.28 -21.06
CA ALA A 140 -10.65 -32.47 -20.80
C ALA A 140 -11.21 -33.36 -19.67
N ASN A 141 -12.05 -32.80 -18.78
CA ASN A 141 -12.62 -33.54 -17.66
C ASN A 141 -14.01 -32.98 -17.28
N ASN A 142 -15.05 -33.73 -17.62
CA ASN A 142 -16.44 -33.31 -17.37
C ASN A 142 -16.81 -33.23 -15.87
N ASP A 143 -16.01 -33.80 -14.96
CA ASP A 143 -16.23 -33.68 -13.52
C ASP A 143 -15.67 -32.36 -12.94
N VAL A 144 -15.03 -31.54 -13.78
CA VAL A 144 -14.43 -30.26 -13.37
C VAL A 144 -15.19 -29.08 -13.96
N VAL A 145 -15.61 -28.17 -13.09
CA VAL A 145 -16.20 -26.89 -13.45
C VAL A 145 -15.37 -25.76 -12.87
N TYR A 146 -15.14 -24.72 -13.67
CA TYR A 146 -14.49 -23.49 -13.23
C TYR A 146 -15.52 -22.37 -13.12
N ALA A 147 -15.42 -21.56 -12.07
CA ALA A 147 -16.28 -20.39 -11.86
C ALA A 147 -15.44 -19.12 -11.67
N GLY A 148 -15.69 -18.10 -12.49
CA GLY A 148 -15.07 -16.78 -12.41
C GLY A 148 -15.97 -15.79 -11.68
N THR A 149 -15.43 -15.14 -10.64
CA THR A 149 -16.17 -14.17 -9.83
C THR A 149 -15.69 -12.74 -10.07
N ALA A 150 -16.52 -11.76 -9.72
CA ALA A 150 -16.18 -10.33 -9.84
C ALA A 150 -14.89 -9.96 -9.09
N ASN A 151 -14.82 -10.32 -7.81
CA ASN A 151 -13.84 -9.81 -6.85
C ASN A 151 -13.16 -10.89 -6.00
N ALA A 152 -13.51 -12.17 -6.19
CA ALA A 152 -13.05 -13.29 -5.35
C ALA A 152 -12.25 -14.34 -6.13
N GLY A 153 -11.71 -13.98 -7.31
CA GLY A 153 -10.89 -14.85 -8.13
C GLY A 153 -11.66 -15.96 -8.87
N ILE A 154 -10.96 -17.07 -9.11
CA ILE A 154 -11.42 -18.24 -9.86
C ILE A 154 -11.51 -19.44 -8.92
N TRP A 155 -12.60 -20.20 -9.04
CA TRP A 155 -12.88 -21.38 -8.24
C TRP A 155 -12.99 -22.62 -9.12
N LYS A 156 -12.72 -23.79 -8.55
CA LYS A 156 -12.76 -25.10 -9.22
C LYS A 156 -13.43 -26.11 -8.28
N THR A 157 -14.24 -27.02 -8.84
CA THR A 157 -14.77 -28.19 -8.13
C THR A 157 -13.70 -29.22 -7.75
#